data_AF-L8WQU7-F1
#
_entry.id   AF-L8WQU7-F1
#
_cell.length_a   1.000
_cell.length_b   1.000
_cell.length_c   1.000
_cell.angle_alpha   90.00
_cell.angle_beta   90.00
_cell.angle_gamma   90.00
#
_symmetry.space_group_name_H-M   'P 1'
#
loop_
_entity.id
_entity.type
_entity.pdbx_description
1 polymer ?
#
loop_
_entity_poly.entity_id
_entity_poly.type
_entity_poly.pdbx_seq_one_letter_code
_entity_poly.pdbx_strand_id
1 'polypeptide(L)'
;MIALADMLGELQIAGELLQVAVDRYLNICRTIRESYLETKILRDVPQELLDKIENELPQISSCNTKILQAKAAICQTRNCSSRIVPIHTLPIEVLTRIFHIVVASQWCNISGYRKKYNEEEVSGSYPDQPVVISHICSFWRRIVISSSSLWSHIDFSFPDIANDPQSIPRLETSINRSGKSLLDLHIDASDFFDLVTTTGEMEKFVALNGHRTRSLELEVGMHAGTISLNFCRAVLTSCLAHFVPGTLRQLSILKRGKYDHYQAIESADNTRTHQSLLLDVPEQSLEDLWANVDVLRLKGLYPVWSSKIYHGLVELRLPLIPGGSMTESQFVTILKASPQLRILEFGIKITARGSTAASKKPISLADLEVLITSTWDRPQLTHFLKLIAPGPKPLCVSVVNPDVGDYSQKDPPSLLFDGEIKKFFARCNVTRIRAVAVDDYVQLAEILDLVPRVHTLGLTDWFGEGSKEGLRAPVTPMTISTLYLLNGCRMEWVVLKHIIQTFHVEAIIIWGDHAIESGKMPIEKEPFERELRKHCSIVDFRSFDEPNPFEGHEWY
;
A
#
# COMPACT_ATOMS: atom_id res chain seq x y z
N MET A 1 26.93 -3.43 -43.61
CA MET A 1 27.86 -2.54 -42.88
C MET A 1 28.19 -1.28 -43.68
N ILE A 2 28.57 -1.37 -44.95
CA ILE A 2 28.88 -0.21 -45.81
C ILE A 2 27.72 0.82 -45.84
N ALA A 3 26.50 0.38 -46.15
CA ALA A 3 25.32 1.27 -46.15
C ALA A 3 25.01 1.94 -44.79
N LEU A 4 25.46 1.37 -43.67
CA LEU A 4 25.17 1.90 -42.33
C LEU A 4 26.18 2.97 -41.90
N ALA A 5 27.43 2.85 -42.35
CA ALA A 5 28.44 3.88 -42.19
C ALA A 5 28.11 5.11 -43.06
N ASP A 6 27.66 4.89 -44.30
CA ASP A 6 27.23 5.96 -45.20
C ASP A 6 26.04 6.74 -44.62
N MET A 7 25.04 6.04 -44.05
CA MET A 7 23.90 6.67 -43.38
C MET A 7 24.29 7.50 -42.13
N LEU A 8 25.30 7.08 -41.38
CA LEU A 8 25.81 7.83 -40.23
C LEU A 8 26.54 9.09 -40.66
N GLY A 9 27.32 9.02 -41.74
CA GLY A 9 27.98 10.18 -42.35
C GLY A 9 26.96 11.21 -42.84
N GLU A 10 25.94 10.76 -43.58
CA GLU A 10 24.86 11.64 -44.05
C GLU A 10 24.08 12.29 -42.90
N LEU A 11 23.81 11.56 -41.82
CA LEU A 11 23.14 12.12 -40.64
C LEU A 11 23.98 13.22 -39.98
N GLN A 12 25.29 13.04 -39.89
CA GLN A 12 26.18 14.04 -39.33
C GLN A 12 26.21 15.31 -40.19
N ILE A 13 26.38 15.17 -41.51
CA ILE A 13 26.38 16.28 -42.45
C ILE A 13 25.04 17.03 -42.41
N ALA A 14 23.92 16.31 -42.44
CA ALA A 14 22.60 16.90 -42.35
C ALA A 14 22.37 17.65 -41.03
N GLY A 15 22.91 17.12 -39.92
CA GLY A 15 22.86 17.77 -38.61
C GLY A 15 23.62 19.10 -38.57
N GLU A 16 24.83 19.12 -39.14
CA GLU A 16 25.66 20.34 -39.25
C GLU A 16 24.98 21.40 -40.14
N LEU A 17 24.44 21.00 -41.28
CA LEU A 17 23.71 21.90 -42.18
C LEU A 17 22.44 22.47 -41.52
N LEU A 18 21.70 21.66 -40.77
CA LEU A 18 20.53 22.10 -40.04
C LEU A 18 20.90 23.16 -39.00
N GLN A 19 21.97 22.93 -38.23
CA GLN A 19 22.44 23.88 -37.22
C GLN A 19 22.77 25.23 -37.84
N VAL A 20 23.58 25.24 -38.91
CA VAL A 20 23.95 26.46 -39.63
C VAL A 20 22.72 27.19 -40.20
N ALA A 21 21.76 26.45 -40.76
CA ALA A 21 20.54 27.03 -41.30
C ALA A 21 19.67 27.68 -40.21
N VAL A 22 19.50 27.01 -39.06
CA VAL A 22 18.74 27.53 -37.92
C VAL A 22 19.40 28.78 -37.34
N ASP A 23 20.72 28.78 -37.16
CA ASP A 23 21.46 29.93 -36.64
C ASP A 23 21.34 31.14 -37.59
N ARG A 24 21.46 30.90 -38.89
CA ARG A 24 21.29 31.95 -39.92
C ARG A 24 19.86 32.50 -39.91
N TYR A 25 18.85 31.63 -39.84
CA TYR A 25 17.45 32.03 -39.80
C TYR A 25 17.15 32.86 -38.55
N LEU A 26 17.60 32.41 -37.36
CA LEU A 26 17.46 33.15 -36.11
C LEU A 26 18.11 34.53 -36.15
N ASN A 27 19.30 34.63 -36.76
CA ASN A 27 20.00 35.90 -36.89
C ASN A 27 19.21 36.89 -37.77
N ILE A 28 18.69 36.43 -38.92
CA ILE A 28 17.86 37.26 -39.80
C ILE A 28 16.60 37.75 -39.07
N CYS A 29 15.88 36.87 -38.37
CA CYS A 29 14.70 37.26 -37.58
C CYS A 29 15.04 38.32 -36.51
N ARG A 30 16.20 38.20 -35.84
CA ARG A 30 16.67 39.20 -34.87
C ARG A 30 16.98 40.53 -35.54
N THR A 31 17.70 40.53 -36.65
CA THR A 31 18.02 41.75 -37.41
C THR A 31 16.76 42.45 -37.91
N ILE A 32 15.76 41.70 -38.40
CA ILE A 32 14.47 42.27 -38.82
C ILE A 32 13.79 42.95 -37.62
N ARG A 33 13.71 42.27 -36.47
CA ARG A 33 13.13 42.81 -35.24
C ARG A 33 13.84 44.07 -34.76
N GLU A 34 15.17 44.05 -34.73
CA GLU A 34 16.01 45.18 -34.30
C GLU A 34 15.88 46.37 -35.25
N SER A 35 15.92 46.13 -36.56
CA SER A 35 15.69 47.15 -37.57
C SER A 35 14.32 47.81 -37.42
N TYR A 36 13.28 47.05 -37.05
CA TYR A 36 11.93 47.55 -36.81
C TYR A 36 11.81 48.37 -35.52
N LEU A 37 12.58 48.01 -34.48
CA LEU A 37 12.57 48.70 -33.18
C LEU A 37 13.42 49.98 -33.20
N GLU A 38 14.50 50.02 -33.98
CA GLU A 38 15.35 51.21 -34.15
C GLU A 38 14.70 52.28 -35.03
N THR A 39 13.93 51.87 -36.04
CA THR A 39 13.12 52.78 -36.87
C THR A 39 11.80 53.15 -36.19
N LYS A 40 11.86 53.93 -35.10
CA LYS A 40 10.70 54.44 -34.35
C LYS A 40 9.71 55.35 -35.14
N ILE A 41 9.79 55.42 -36.48
CA ILE A 41 8.91 56.25 -37.32
C ILE A 41 8.60 55.47 -38.60
N LEU A 42 7.52 54.69 -38.62
CA LEU A 42 7.06 53.98 -39.80
C LEU A 42 5.73 54.57 -40.28
N ARG A 43 5.78 55.34 -41.37
CA ARG A 43 4.61 55.51 -42.25
C ARG A 43 4.69 54.69 -43.54
N ASP A 44 5.87 54.15 -43.90
CA ASP A 44 6.06 53.43 -45.16
C ASP A 44 6.86 52.12 -44.97
N VAL A 45 6.29 51.13 -44.27
CA VAL A 45 6.79 49.75 -44.37
C VAL A 45 6.28 49.17 -45.69
N PRO A 46 7.13 48.64 -46.57
CA PRO A 46 6.66 47.98 -47.78
C PRO A 46 5.71 46.83 -47.44
N GLN A 47 4.51 46.81 -48.03
CA GLN A 47 3.50 45.77 -47.81
C GLN A 47 4.07 44.36 -48.07
N GLU A 48 4.96 44.22 -49.05
CA GLU A 48 5.67 42.97 -49.36
C GLU A 48 6.48 42.40 -48.18
N LEU A 49 7.00 43.26 -47.30
CA LEU A 49 7.73 42.83 -46.11
C LEU A 49 6.78 42.35 -45.02
N LEU A 50 5.63 43.02 -44.86
CA LEU A 50 4.58 42.61 -43.92
C LEU A 50 3.97 41.27 -44.34
N ASP A 51 3.64 41.12 -45.62
CA ASP A 51 3.12 39.88 -46.18
C ASP A 51 4.13 38.73 -46.02
N LYS A 52 5.44 39.01 -46.18
CA LYS A 52 6.49 38.02 -45.92
C LYS A 52 6.54 37.62 -44.44
N ILE A 53 6.54 38.57 -43.51
CA ILE A 53 6.57 38.28 -42.06
C ILE A 53 5.33 37.47 -41.64
N GLU A 54 4.15 37.81 -42.14
CA GLU A 54 2.91 37.10 -41.85
C GLU A 54 2.95 35.65 -42.37
N ASN A 55 3.57 35.43 -43.54
CA ASN A 55 3.74 34.10 -44.12
C ASN A 55 4.87 33.26 -43.50
N GLU A 56 5.80 33.86 -42.75
CA GLU A 56 6.88 33.11 -42.07
C GLU A 56 6.36 32.28 -40.89
N LEU A 57 5.36 32.75 -40.14
CA LEU A 57 4.81 32.02 -38.98
C LEU A 57 4.26 30.61 -39.33
N PRO A 58 3.46 30.44 -40.39
CA PRO A 58 3.09 29.12 -40.90
C PRO A 58 4.29 28.26 -41.34
N GLN A 59 5.31 28.86 -41.95
CA GLN A 59 6.52 28.13 -42.39
C GLN A 59 7.33 27.60 -41.22
N ILE A 60 7.50 28.40 -40.15
CA ILE A 60 8.13 27.96 -38.90
C ILE A 60 7.34 26.79 -38.29
N SER A 61 6.02 26.87 -38.29
CA SER A 61 5.16 25.79 -37.77
C SER A 61 5.33 24.49 -38.56
N SER A 62 5.45 24.57 -39.89
CA SER A 62 5.75 23.42 -40.76
C SER A 62 7.14 22.84 -40.49
N CYS A 63 8.16 23.70 -40.34
CA CYS A 63 9.53 23.29 -40.02
C CYS A 63 9.61 22.60 -38.66
N ASN A 64 8.96 23.16 -37.64
CA ASN A 64 8.87 22.58 -36.30
C ASN A 64 8.23 21.18 -36.33
N THR A 65 7.17 21.00 -37.13
CA THR A 65 6.55 19.68 -37.34
C THR A 65 7.54 18.65 -37.88
N LYS A 66 8.37 19.01 -38.86
CA LYS A 66 9.40 18.13 -39.43
C LYS A 66 10.52 17.83 -38.42
N ILE A 67 10.93 18.80 -37.62
CA ILE A 67 11.92 18.60 -36.54
C ILE A 67 11.37 17.63 -35.49
N LEU A 68 10.10 17.78 -35.10
CA LEU A 68 9.44 16.87 -34.16
C LEU A 68 9.35 15.44 -34.74
N GLN A 69 9.08 15.29 -36.04
CA GLN A 69 9.12 13.99 -36.72
C GLN A 69 10.52 13.37 -36.72
N ALA A 70 11.56 14.14 -37.03
CA ALA A 70 12.96 13.68 -36.98
C ALA A 70 13.36 13.26 -35.57
N LYS A 71 13.00 14.05 -34.55
CA LYS A 71 13.19 13.70 -33.14
C LYS A 71 12.48 12.40 -32.79
N ALA A 72 11.22 12.22 -33.20
CA ALA A 72 10.47 10.99 -32.97
C ALA A 72 11.15 9.77 -33.60
N ALA A 73 11.67 9.89 -34.84
CA ALA A 73 12.38 8.81 -35.53
C ALA A 73 13.69 8.42 -34.83
N ILE A 74 14.48 9.40 -34.38
CA ILE A 74 15.71 9.15 -33.60
C ILE A 74 15.37 8.50 -32.26
N CYS A 75 14.36 9.01 -31.54
CA CYS A 75 13.90 8.42 -30.29
C CYS A 75 13.41 6.97 -30.49
N GLN A 76 12.66 6.67 -31.54
CA GLN A 76 12.24 5.30 -31.87
C GLN A 76 13.45 4.40 -32.13
N THR A 77 14.42 4.85 -32.92
CA THR A 77 15.64 4.10 -33.22
C THR A 77 16.45 3.82 -31.95
N ARG A 78 16.62 4.84 -31.11
CA ARG A 78 17.26 4.72 -29.78
C ARG A 78 16.54 3.67 -28.94
N ASN A 79 15.21 3.76 -28.86
CA ASN A 79 14.39 2.84 -28.09
C ASN A 79 14.41 1.41 -28.66
N CYS A 80 14.69 1.19 -29.94
CA CYS A 80 14.84 -0.17 -30.48
C CYS A 80 16.23 -0.78 -30.19
N SER A 81 17.22 0.01 -29.77
CA SER A 81 18.57 -0.46 -29.53
C SER A 81 18.74 -1.02 -28.12
N SER A 82 18.88 -2.33 -28.01
CA SER A 82 19.16 -3.04 -26.76
C SER A 82 20.50 -2.67 -26.11
N ARG A 83 21.44 -2.11 -26.87
CA ARG A 83 22.70 -1.57 -26.35
C ARG A 83 22.55 -0.21 -25.68
N ILE A 84 21.61 0.62 -26.16
CA ILE A 84 21.41 1.98 -25.65
C ILE A 84 20.33 1.99 -24.56
N VAL A 85 19.37 1.07 -24.65
CA VAL A 85 18.26 0.93 -23.71
C VAL A 85 18.25 -0.51 -23.18
N PRO A 86 19.08 -0.82 -22.15
CA PRO A 86 19.30 -2.19 -21.67
C PRO A 86 18.03 -2.89 -21.21
N ILE A 87 17.02 -2.16 -20.71
CA ILE A 87 15.78 -2.77 -20.23
C ILE A 87 15.04 -3.54 -21.34
N HIS A 88 15.28 -3.24 -22.62
CA HIS A 88 14.71 -3.98 -23.75
C HIS A 88 15.42 -5.30 -24.07
N THR A 89 16.53 -5.63 -23.41
CA THR A 89 17.12 -6.97 -23.47
C THR A 89 16.35 -7.97 -22.62
N LEU A 90 15.50 -7.51 -21.71
CA LEU A 90 14.73 -8.40 -20.85
C LEU A 90 13.68 -9.15 -21.67
N PRO A 91 13.45 -10.45 -21.38
CA PRO A 91 12.33 -11.18 -21.95
C PRO A 91 11.01 -10.46 -21.68
N ILE A 92 10.06 -10.59 -22.60
CA ILE A 92 8.76 -9.93 -22.51
C ILE A 92 8.03 -10.31 -21.21
N GLU A 93 8.18 -11.56 -20.76
CA GLU A 93 7.59 -12.08 -19.52
C GLU A 93 8.14 -11.36 -18.29
N VAL A 94 9.45 -11.06 -18.30
CA VAL A 94 10.12 -10.32 -17.22
C VAL A 94 9.65 -8.87 -17.21
N LEU A 95 9.57 -8.23 -18.38
CA LEU A 95 9.02 -6.87 -18.50
C LEU A 95 7.56 -6.80 -18.04
N THR A 96 6.72 -7.73 -18.49
CA THR A 96 5.33 -7.82 -18.06
C THR A 96 5.23 -8.04 -16.55
N ARG A 97 6.11 -8.85 -15.95
CA ARG A 97 6.17 -9.02 -14.50
C ARG A 97 6.58 -7.74 -13.77
N ILE A 98 7.56 -7.00 -14.28
CA ILE A 98 7.94 -5.69 -13.74
C ILE A 98 6.75 -4.73 -13.83
N PHE A 99 6.07 -4.66 -14.98
CA PHE A 99 4.88 -3.84 -15.13
C PHE A 99 3.80 -4.23 -14.13
N HIS A 100 3.56 -5.51 -13.90
CA HIS A 100 2.65 -5.97 -12.86
C HIS A 100 3.04 -5.48 -11.47
N ILE A 101 4.32 -5.48 -11.12
CA ILE A 101 4.80 -4.97 -9.83
C ILE A 101 4.58 -3.45 -9.72
N VAL A 102 4.85 -2.70 -10.80
CA VAL A 102 4.63 -1.25 -10.83
C VAL A 102 3.16 -0.91 -10.69
N VAL A 103 2.29 -1.58 -11.46
CA VAL A 103 0.84 -1.44 -11.34
C VAL A 103 0.39 -1.83 -9.92
N ALA A 104 0.95 -2.91 -9.37
CA ALA A 104 0.65 -3.37 -8.02
C ALA A 104 1.01 -2.39 -6.90
N SER A 105 2.13 -1.67 -7.07
CA SER A 105 2.65 -0.77 -6.04
C SER A 105 1.79 0.48 -5.81
N GLN A 106 0.85 0.79 -6.70
CA GLN A 106 -0.01 1.98 -6.59
C GLN A 106 -1.44 1.68 -6.14
N TRP A 107 -1.78 0.40 -5.94
CA TRP A 107 -3.13 -0.03 -5.55
C TRP A 107 -3.63 0.56 -4.22
N CYS A 108 -2.79 1.29 -3.46
CA CYS A 108 -3.16 1.93 -2.20
C CYS A 108 -2.94 3.46 -2.14
N ASN A 109 -2.50 4.12 -3.23
CA ASN A 109 -2.26 5.58 -3.21
C ASN A 109 -3.53 6.44 -3.20
N ILE A 110 -4.70 5.83 -3.40
CA ILE A 110 -6.00 6.50 -3.20
C ILE A 110 -6.17 6.87 -1.71
N SER A 111 -5.63 6.08 -0.79
CA SER A 111 -5.56 6.42 0.64
C SER A 111 -4.50 7.48 0.98
N GLY A 112 -3.57 7.75 0.05
CA GLY A 112 -2.49 8.74 0.18
C GLY A 112 -2.97 10.20 0.07
N TYR A 113 -4.24 10.43 -0.29
CA TYR A 113 -4.82 11.77 -0.40
C TYR A 113 -4.86 12.56 0.93
N ARG A 114 -4.47 11.97 2.08
CA ARG A 114 -4.45 12.70 3.37
C ARG A 114 -3.27 12.39 4.32
N LYS A 115 -2.05 12.25 3.81
CA LYS A 115 -0.83 12.50 4.63
C LYS A 115 0.01 13.64 4.06
N LYS A 116 -0.60 14.82 3.90
CA LYS A 116 0.11 16.10 3.98
C LYS A 116 -0.61 17.01 4.96
N TYR A 117 -0.22 16.94 6.23
CA TYR A 117 -0.35 18.08 7.12
C TYR A 117 0.66 19.11 6.63
N ASN A 118 0.17 20.23 6.06
CA ASN A 118 0.92 21.44 5.73
C ASN A 118 1.70 21.46 4.41
N GLU A 119 1.04 21.34 3.25
CA GLU A 119 1.53 21.97 2.01
C GLU A 119 0.41 22.00 0.96
N GLU A 120 0.37 23.08 0.16
CA GLU A 120 -0.68 23.43 -0.79
C GLU A 120 -1.13 22.25 -1.67
N GLU A 121 -2.46 22.10 -1.74
CA GLU A 121 -3.21 21.10 -2.48
C GLU A 121 -2.78 21.04 -3.95
N VAL A 122 -2.09 19.97 -4.34
CA VAL A 122 -2.13 19.49 -5.72
C VAL A 122 -3.04 18.27 -5.72
N SER A 123 -4.34 18.55 -5.83
CA SER A 123 -5.36 17.54 -6.12
C SER A 123 -5.16 17.06 -7.56
N GLY A 124 -4.50 15.92 -7.73
CA GLY A 124 -4.34 15.27 -9.03
C GLY A 124 -4.45 13.76 -8.84
N SER A 125 -5.52 13.17 -9.38
CA SER A 125 -5.69 11.71 -9.47
C SER A 125 -4.43 11.13 -10.10
N TYR A 126 -3.82 10.14 -9.44
CA TYR A 126 -2.62 9.49 -9.97
C TYR A 126 -2.99 8.84 -11.31
N PRO A 127 -2.20 9.05 -12.37
CA PRO A 127 -2.53 8.51 -13.68
C PRO A 127 -2.48 6.98 -13.64
N ASP A 128 -3.54 6.36 -14.18
CA ASP A 128 -3.68 4.92 -14.44
C ASP A 128 -2.34 4.35 -14.97
N GLN A 129 -1.63 3.58 -14.13
CA GLN A 129 -0.27 3.11 -14.43
C GLN A 129 -0.17 2.30 -15.72
N PRO A 130 -1.09 1.35 -16.00
CA PRO A 130 -1.17 0.74 -17.32
C PRO A 130 -1.17 1.78 -18.46
N VAL A 131 -1.93 2.88 -18.33
CA VAL A 131 -1.91 3.97 -19.31
C VAL A 131 -0.52 4.62 -19.37
N VAL A 132 0.05 5.05 -18.24
CA VAL A 132 1.38 5.69 -18.19
C VAL A 132 2.46 4.82 -18.85
N ILE A 133 2.52 3.54 -18.48
CA ILE A 133 3.48 2.57 -19.02
C ILE A 133 3.28 2.43 -20.54
N SER A 134 2.03 2.44 -21.01
CA SER A 134 1.70 2.38 -22.45
C SER A 134 2.11 3.63 -23.24
N HIS A 135 2.42 4.75 -22.58
CA HIS A 135 2.86 5.99 -23.23
C HIS A 135 4.38 6.13 -23.35
N ILE A 136 5.17 5.27 -22.69
CA ILE A 136 6.65 5.35 -22.69
C ILE A 136 7.24 5.11 -24.08
N CYS A 137 6.91 3.99 -24.71
CA CYS A 137 7.31 3.71 -26.10
C CYS A 137 6.35 2.70 -26.78
N SER A 138 6.44 2.57 -28.10
CA SER A 138 5.59 1.64 -28.87
C SER A 138 5.78 0.17 -28.47
N PHE A 139 7.00 -0.22 -28.08
CA PHE A 139 7.29 -1.57 -27.61
C PHE A 139 6.53 -1.87 -26.31
N TRP A 140 6.63 -1.00 -25.32
CA TRP A 140 5.93 -1.15 -24.03
C TRP A 140 4.43 -1.09 -24.22
N ARG A 141 3.94 -0.16 -25.05
CA ARG A 141 2.52 -0.09 -25.43
C ARG A 141 1.99 -1.42 -25.93
N ARG A 142 2.72 -2.08 -26.84
CA ARG A 142 2.31 -3.38 -27.38
C ARG A 142 2.22 -4.43 -26.28
N ILE A 143 3.23 -4.49 -25.40
CA ILE A 143 3.24 -5.43 -24.26
C ILE A 143 2.03 -5.18 -23.36
N VAL A 144 1.84 -3.93 -22.93
CA VAL A 144 0.77 -3.56 -22.00
C VAL A 144 -0.62 -3.81 -22.59
N ILE A 145 -0.87 -3.40 -23.84
CA ILE A 145 -2.16 -3.62 -24.51
C ILE A 145 -2.43 -5.12 -24.73
N SER A 146 -1.39 -5.91 -25.01
CA SER A 146 -1.54 -7.37 -25.19
C SER A 146 -1.72 -8.15 -23.88
N SER A 147 -1.39 -7.55 -22.74
CA SER A 147 -1.41 -8.21 -21.43
C SER A 147 -2.67 -7.83 -20.67
N SER A 148 -3.75 -8.60 -20.87
CA SER A 148 -5.06 -8.31 -20.29
C SER A 148 -5.06 -8.26 -18.76
N SER A 149 -4.17 -9.00 -18.11
CA SER A 149 -4.00 -9.00 -16.66
C SER A 149 -3.51 -7.66 -16.10
N LEU A 150 -2.84 -6.81 -16.88
CA LEU A 150 -2.43 -5.48 -16.42
C LEU A 150 -3.62 -4.52 -16.29
N TRP A 151 -4.74 -4.84 -16.95
CA TRP A 151 -5.97 -4.04 -16.97
C TRP A 151 -7.08 -4.65 -16.10
N SER A 152 -6.78 -5.71 -15.34
CA SER A 152 -7.79 -6.43 -14.55
C SER A 152 -8.09 -5.79 -13.20
N HIS A 153 -7.24 -4.88 -12.73
CA HIS A 153 -7.51 -4.10 -11.53
C HIS A 153 -8.30 -2.85 -11.92
N ILE A 154 -9.47 -2.68 -11.33
CA ILE A 154 -10.41 -1.62 -11.66
C ILE A 154 -10.68 -0.79 -10.41
N ASP A 155 -10.23 0.46 -10.42
CA ASP A 155 -10.43 1.43 -9.36
C ASP A 155 -11.66 2.31 -9.65
N PHE A 156 -12.75 2.06 -8.93
CA PHE A 156 -13.96 2.88 -8.98
C PHE A 156 -13.93 3.91 -7.84
N SER A 157 -13.25 5.04 -8.10
CA SER A 157 -13.18 6.17 -7.17
C SER A 157 -14.35 7.14 -7.43
N PHE A 158 -15.27 7.23 -6.48
CA PHE A 158 -16.36 8.22 -6.51
C PHE A 158 -15.83 9.67 -6.56
N PRO A 159 -14.77 10.03 -5.82
CA PRO A 159 -14.11 11.32 -5.96
C PRO A 159 -13.63 11.62 -7.38
N ASP A 160 -13.01 10.65 -8.04
CA ASP A 160 -12.47 10.84 -9.39
C ASP A 160 -13.58 10.93 -10.43
N ILE A 161 -14.67 10.19 -10.27
CA ILE A 161 -15.82 10.25 -11.18
C ILE A 161 -16.55 11.59 -11.08
N ALA A 162 -16.66 12.16 -9.87
CA ALA A 162 -17.29 13.45 -9.66
C ALA A 162 -16.46 14.61 -10.24
N ASN A 163 -15.12 14.50 -10.21
CA ASN A 163 -14.21 15.59 -10.56
C ASN A 163 -13.58 15.48 -11.97
N ASP A 164 -13.45 14.27 -12.54
CA ASP A 164 -12.86 14.04 -13.86
C ASP A 164 -13.86 13.33 -14.80
N PRO A 165 -14.39 14.04 -15.82
CA PRO A 165 -15.26 13.44 -16.84
C PRO A 165 -14.63 12.29 -17.63
N GLN A 166 -13.30 12.15 -17.61
CA GLN A 166 -12.58 11.06 -18.27
C GLN A 166 -12.49 9.78 -17.44
N SER A 167 -12.90 9.80 -16.17
CA SER A 167 -12.84 8.63 -15.28
C SER A 167 -13.64 7.44 -15.81
N ILE A 168 -14.89 7.66 -16.25
CA ILE A 168 -15.73 6.59 -16.82
C ILE A 168 -15.16 6.03 -18.14
N PRO A 169 -14.78 6.86 -19.14
CA PRO A 169 -14.10 6.35 -20.33
C PRO A 169 -12.80 5.56 -20.07
N ARG A 170 -12.03 5.95 -19.04
CA ARG A 170 -10.82 5.20 -18.63
C ARG A 170 -11.19 3.84 -18.04
N LEU A 171 -12.19 3.80 -17.16
CA LEU A 171 -12.74 2.55 -16.62
C LEU A 171 -13.20 1.62 -17.75
N GLU A 172 -13.98 2.12 -18.70
CA GLU A 172 -14.42 1.35 -19.88
C GLU A 172 -13.24 0.82 -20.71
N THR A 173 -12.19 1.63 -20.87
CA THR A 173 -10.98 1.22 -21.58
C THR A 173 -10.29 0.07 -20.85
N SER A 174 -10.16 0.15 -19.53
CA SER A 174 -9.54 -0.88 -18.70
C SER A 174 -10.35 -2.18 -18.72
N ILE A 175 -11.68 -2.10 -18.61
CA ILE A 175 -12.57 -3.27 -18.75
C ILE A 175 -12.38 -3.92 -20.12
N ASN A 176 -12.43 -3.15 -21.20
CA ASN A 176 -12.30 -3.68 -22.55
C ASN A 176 -10.96 -4.38 -22.77
N ARG A 177 -9.87 -3.82 -22.22
CA ARG A 177 -8.52 -4.40 -22.31
C ARG A 177 -8.32 -5.58 -21.35
N SER A 178 -9.07 -5.66 -20.26
CA SER A 178 -9.07 -6.82 -19.36
C SER A 178 -9.57 -8.11 -20.04
N GLY A 179 -10.35 -7.98 -21.12
CA GLY A 179 -10.74 -9.08 -22.00
C GLY A 179 -11.61 -10.12 -21.29
N LYS A 180 -11.04 -11.26 -20.91
CA LYS A 180 -11.70 -12.34 -20.13
C LYS A 180 -11.04 -12.57 -18.76
N SER A 181 -10.12 -11.71 -18.37
CA SER A 181 -9.42 -11.82 -17.10
C SER A 181 -10.40 -11.63 -15.94
N LEU A 182 -10.17 -12.34 -14.84
CA LEU A 182 -10.86 -12.08 -13.59
C LEU A 182 -10.47 -10.70 -13.07
N LEU A 183 -11.43 -9.96 -12.49
CA LEU A 183 -11.27 -8.58 -12.08
C LEU A 183 -10.98 -8.44 -10.59
N ASP A 184 -10.07 -7.54 -10.25
CA ASP A 184 -9.91 -7.01 -8.90
C ASP A 184 -10.61 -5.67 -8.86
N LEU A 185 -11.71 -5.58 -8.12
CA LEU A 185 -12.51 -4.38 -8.02
C LEU A 185 -12.18 -3.66 -6.72
N HIS A 186 -11.68 -2.43 -6.83
CA HIS A 186 -11.51 -1.53 -5.71
C HIS A 186 -12.52 -0.39 -5.84
N ILE A 187 -13.27 -0.13 -4.78
CA ILE A 187 -14.27 0.93 -4.73
C ILE A 187 -13.90 1.87 -3.59
N ASP A 188 -13.57 3.11 -3.95
CA ASP A 188 -13.31 4.17 -2.98
C ASP A 188 -14.49 5.14 -2.89
N ALA A 189 -15.16 5.08 -1.74
CA ALA A 189 -16.21 5.99 -1.32
C ALA A 189 -15.85 6.69 -0.01
N SER A 190 -14.58 7.06 0.16
CA SER A 190 -14.08 7.70 1.37
C SER A 190 -14.45 9.19 1.53
N ASP A 191 -14.75 9.90 0.44
CA ASP A 191 -14.98 11.35 0.44
C ASP A 191 -16.40 11.81 0.00
N PHE A 192 -16.74 13.06 0.37
CA PHE A 192 -18.02 13.73 0.15
C PHE A 192 -18.33 13.98 -1.34
N PHE A 193 -19.27 13.25 -1.92
CA PHE A 193 -19.84 13.58 -3.24
C PHE A 193 -21.36 13.39 -3.27
N ASP A 194 -22.05 13.89 -4.31
CA ASP A 194 -23.47 13.63 -4.53
C ASP A 194 -23.70 12.14 -4.80
N LEU A 195 -23.98 11.38 -3.74
CA LEU A 195 -24.00 9.91 -3.71
C LEU A 195 -25.11 9.26 -4.57
N VAL A 196 -26.13 10.03 -4.97
CA VAL A 196 -27.32 9.46 -5.64
C VAL A 196 -27.11 9.30 -7.15
N THR A 197 -26.34 10.16 -7.81
CA THR A 197 -26.13 10.09 -9.26
C THR A 197 -25.06 9.08 -9.66
N THR A 198 -24.08 8.85 -8.78
CA THR A 198 -22.88 8.04 -9.06
C THR A 198 -23.08 6.54 -8.77
N THR A 199 -24.03 6.17 -7.92
CA THR A 199 -24.37 4.75 -7.64
C THR A 199 -24.91 4.04 -8.88
N GLY A 200 -25.70 4.71 -9.72
CA GLY A 200 -26.27 4.09 -10.92
C GLY A 200 -25.22 3.61 -11.95
N GLU A 201 -24.12 4.34 -12.12
CA GLU A 201 -23.03 3.92 -13.02
C GLU A 201 -22.27 2.71 -12.46
N MET A 202 -22.04 2.71 -11.14
CA MET A 202 -21.44 1.58 -10.44
C MET A 202 -22.33 0.33 -10.54
N GLU A 203 -23.63 0.47 -10.32
CA GLU A 203 -24.59 -0.64 -10.43
C GLU A 203 -24.60 -1.24 -11.84
N LYS A 204 -24.61 -0.41 -12.89
CA LYS A 204 -24.49 -0.87 -14.28
C LYS A 204 -23.16 -1.59 -14.51
N PHE A 205 -22.06 -1.03 -14.03
CA PHE A 205 -20.73 -1.63 -14.14
C PHE A 205 -20.71 -3.03 -13.51
N VAL A 206 -21.18 -3.13 -12.27
CA VAL A 206 -21.22 -4.37 -11.49
C VAL A 206 -22.16 -5.39 -12.13
N ALA A 207 -23.32 -4.96 -12.63
CA ALA A 207 -24.24 -5.86 -13.33
C ALA A 207 -23.61 -6.49 -14.57
N LEU A 208 -22.81 -5.74 -15.32
CA LEU A 208 -22.14 -6.24 -16.53
C LEU A 208 -20.92 -7.11 -16.23
N ASN A 209 -20.19 -6.82 -15.15
CA ASN A 209 -18.86 -7.38 -14.91
C ASN A 209 -18.74 -8.24 -13.63
N GLY A 210 -19.76 -8.28 -12.78
CA GLY A 210 -19.71 -8.94 -11.47
C GLY A 210 -19.37 -10.43 -11.53
N HIS A 211 -19.79 -11.12 -12.60
CA HIS A 211 -19.56 -12.56 -12.78
C HIS A 211 -18.08 -12.98 -12.85
N ARG A 212 -17.19 -12.03 -13.16
CA ARG A 212 -15.73 -12.24 -13.27
C ARG A 212 -14.94 -11.58 -12.16
N THR A 213 -15.59 -10.98 -11.16
CA THR A 213 -14.91 -10.32 -10.04
C THR A 213 -14.34 -11.36 -9.08
N ARG A 214 -13.01 -11.37 -8.91
CA ARG A 214 -12.30 -12.26 -7.98
C ARG A 214 -11.97 -11.61 -6.64
N SER A 215 -11.84 -10.29 -6.61
CA SER A 215 -11.51 -9.53 -5.40
C SER A 215 -12.40 -8.30 -5.33
N LEU A 216 -12.92 -8.01 -4.13
CA LEU A 216 -13.57 -6.75 -3.81
C LEU A 216 -12.82 -6.09 -2.66
N GLU A 217 -12.40 -4.85 -2.89
CA GLU A 217 -11.91 -3.94 -1.88
C GLU A 217 -12.84 -2.73 -1.82
N LEU A 218 -13.43 -2.48 -0.66
CA LEU A 218 -14.38 -1.40 -0.46
C LEU A 218 -13.89 -0.51 0.68
N GLU A 219 -13.56 0.73 0.34
CA GLU A 219 -13.31 1.78 1.30
C GLU A 219 -14.52 2.69 1.43
N VAL A 220 -14.99 2.91 2.66
CA VAL A 220 -16.10 3.81 2.91
C VAL A 220 -15.79 4.77 4.03
N GLY A 221 -15.93 6.06 3.73
CA GLY A 221 -15.81 7.15 4.69
C GLY A 221 -17.13 7.36 5.43
N MET A 222 -17.05 7.64 6.72
CA MET A 222 -18.20 8.19 7.44
C MET A 222 -17.91 9.60 7.94
N HIS A 223 -18.77 10.51 7.49
CA HIS A 223 -19.12 11.69 8.27
C HIS A 223 -20.35 11.37 9.14
N ALA A 224 -20.52 12.11 10.23
CA ALA A 224 -21.60 11.88 11.19
C ALA A 224 -22.99 11.98 10.51
N GLY A 225 -23.58 10.84 10.13
CA GLY A 225 -24.89 10.78 9.47
C GLY A 225 -25.28 9.40 8.91
N THR A 226 -26.56 9.24 8.59
CA THR A 226 -27.18 8.00 8.05
C THR A 226 -26.89 7.74 6.57
N ILE A 227 -26.46 8.77 5.83
CA ILE A 227 -26.29 8.75 4.38
C ILE A 227 -25.19 7.75 3.94
N SER A 228 -24.08 7.70 4.67
CA SER A 228 -22.95 6.81 4.35
C SER A 228 -23.34 5.32 4.47
N LEU A 229 -24.18 4.94 5.44
CA LEU A 229 -24.59 3.53 5.60
C LEU A 229 -25.55 3.05 4.51
N ASN A 230 -26.49 3.88 4.08
CA ASN A 230 -27.38 3.54 2.97
C ASN A 230 -26.60 3.35 1.67
N PHE A 231 -25.58 4.19 1.46
CA PHE A 231 -24.66 4.04 0.34
C PHE A 231 -23.84 2.74 0.44
N CYS A 232 -23.23 2.45 1.59
CA CYS A 232 -22.54 1.17 1.82
C CYS A 232 -23.44 -0.02 1.49
N ARG A 233 -24.70 0.04 1.97
CA ARG A 233 -25.71 -0.98 1.72
C ARG A 233 -25.97 -1.14 0.23
N ALA A 234 -26.19 -0.06 -0.50
CA ALA A 234 -26.47 -0.09 -1.94
C ALA A 234 -25.30 -0.71 -2.72
N VAL A 235 -24.07 -0.25 -2.45
CA VAL A 235 -22.85 -0.78 -3.07
C VAL A 235 -22.67 -2.27 -2.78
N LEU A 236 -22.70 -2.68 -1.51
CA LEU A 236 -22.53 -4.09 -1.15
C LEU A 236 -23.65 -4.97 -1.69
N THR A 237 -24.90 -4.50 -1.64
CA THR A 237 -26.04 -5.22 -2.22
C THR A 237 -25.82 -5.43 -3.72
N SER A 238 -25.47 -4.37 -4.46
CA SER A 238 -25.23 -4.44 -5.90
C SER A 238 -24.09 -5.39 -6.25
N CYS A 239 -22.94 -5.26 -5.57
CA CYS A 239 -21.79 -6.16 -5.75
C CYS A 239 -22.18 -7.62 -5.49
N LEU A 240 -22.67 -7.92 -4.29
CA LEU A 240 -22.89 -9.29 -3.86
C LEU A 240 -24.05 -9.97 -4.57
N ALA A 241 -25.00 -9.21 -5.13
CA ALA A 241 -26.07 -9.74 -5.98
C ALA A 241 -25.59 -10.20 -7.36
N HIS A 242 -24.51 -9.62 -7.90
CA HIS A 242 -24.02 -9.92 -9.25
C HIS A 242 -22.73 -10.74 -9.29
N PHE A 243 -22.11 -10.98 -8.14
CA PHE A 243 -20.94 -11.84 -8.05
C PHE A 243 -21.32 -13.32 -8.12
N VAL A 244 -20.37 -14.14 -8.59
CA VAL A 244 -20.59 -15.58 -8.80
C VAL A 244 -19.87 -16.39 -7.72
N PRO A 245 -20.57 -17.32 -7.04
CA PRO A 245 -19.93 -18.28 -6.13
C PRO A 245 -18.75 -19.01 -6.76
N GLY A 246 -17.64 -19.08 -6.03
CA GLY A 246 -16.40 -19.72 -6.50
C GLY A 246 -15.45 -18.81 -7.29
N THR A 247 -15.93 -17.66 -7.77
CA THR A 247 -15.09 -16.64 -8.41
C THR A 247 -14.50 -15.68 -7.39
N LEU A 248 -15.30 -15.17 -6.45
CA LEU A 248 -14.84 -14.27 -5.39
C LEU A 248 -13.94 -15.04 -4.40
N ARG A 249 -12.69 -14.58 -4.28
CA ARG A 249 -11.65 -15.14 -3.39
C ARG A 249 -11.23 -14.18 -2.29
N GLN A 250 -11.27 -12.88 -2.56
CA GLN A 250 -10.88 -11.86 -1.60
C GLN A 250 -12.02 -10.88 -1.34
N LEU A 251 -12.29 -10.62 -0.06
CA LEU A 251 -13.17 -9.55 0.37
C LEU A 251 -12.46 -8.67 1.38
N SER A 252 -12.40 -7.38 1.07
CA SER A 252 -11.85 -6.37 1.95
C SER A 252 -12.82 -5.22 2.13
N ILE A 253 -13.13 -4.86 3.38
CA ILE A 253 -14.05 -3.77 3.71
C ILE A 253 -13.39 -2.91 4.77
N LEU A 254 -13.07 -1.67 4.41
CA LEU A 254 -12.47 -0.67 5.28
C LEU A 254 -13.45 0.47 5.53
N LYS A 255 -13.95 0.55 6.77
CA LYS A 255 -14.77 1.66 7.23
C LYS A 255 -13.87 2.73 7.89
N ARG A 256 -13.77 3.93 7.29
CA ARG A 256 -12.92 5.06 7.73
C ARG A 256 -13.69 6.11 8.54
N GLY A 257 -13.31 6.31 9.79
CA GLY A 257 -13.89 7.34 10.67
C GLY A 257 -13.80 6.96 12.14
N LYS A 258 -14.30 7.85 13.02
CA LYS A 258 -14.46 7.55 14.45
C LYS A 258 -15.79 6.83 14.65
N TYR A 259 -15.74 5.60 15.20
CA TYR A 259 -16.93 4.81 15.51
C TYR A 259 -16.85 4.28 16.93
N ASP A 260 -18.00 4.27 17.60
CA ASP A 260 -18.13 3.75 18.96
C ASP A 260 -18.47 2.24 18.99
N HIS A 261 -18.81 1.64 17.84
CA HIS A 261 -19.18 0.24 17.70
C HIS A 261 -18.97 -0.29 16.27
N TYR A 262 -18.84 -1.61 16.16
CA TYR A 262 -18.91 -2.33 14.89
C TYR A 262 -20.36 -2.55 14.45
N GLN A 263 -20.57 -2.79 13.15
CA GLN A 263 -21.88 -3.17 12.62
C GLN A 263 -21.81 -4.53 11.94
N ALA A 264 -22.83 -5.36 12.18
CA ALA A 264 -22.97 -6.65 11.52
C ALA A 264 -23.51 -6.46 10.09
N ILE A 265 -23.02 -7.27 9.15
CA ILE A 265 -23.59 -7.40 7.80
C ILE A 265 -24.50 -8.63 7.83
N GLU A 266 -25.78 -8.42 7.52
CA GLU A 266 -26.81 -9.46 7.53
C GLU A 266 -27.67 -9.36 6.27
N SER A 267 -28.31 -10.46 5.89
CA SER A 267 -29.39 -10.39 4.91
C SER A 267 -30.63 -9.75 5.53
N ALA A 268 -31.38 -8.99 4.73
CA ALA A 268 -32.67 -8.44 5.11
C ALA A 268 -33.71 -9.53 5.45
N ASP A 269 -33.54 -10.77 4.95
CA ASP A 269 -34.47 -11.88 5.22
C ASP A 269 -34.21 -12.61 6.56
N ASN A 270 -33.05 -12.38 7.19
CA ASN A 270 -32.65 -13.05 8.43
C ASN A 270 -31.85 -12.11 9.35
N THR A 271 -32.58 -11.25 10.05
CA THR A 271 -32.02 -10.27 10.99
C THR A 271 -31.80 -10.88 12.37
N ARG A 272 -30.58 -10.78 12.90
CA ARG A 272 -30.22 -11.38 14.21
C ARG A 272 -29.63 -10.36 15.18
N THR A 273 -29.06 -9.28 14.67
CA THR A 273 -28.40 -8.26 15.48
C THR A 273 -29.09 -6.91 15.37
N HIS A 274 -29.01 -6.11 16.43
CA HIS A 274 -29.55 -4.75 16.42
C HIS A 274 -28.58 -3.82 15.68
N GLN A 275 -29.11 -2.96 14.80
CA GLN A 275 -28.36 -1.96 14.01
C GLN A 275 -27.39 -2.56 12.96
N SER A 276 -27.73 -3.72 12.41
CA SER A 276 -27.04 -4.34 11.27
C SER A 276 -27.18 -3.53 9.97
N LEU A 277 -26.19 -3.67 9.10
CA LEU A 277 -26.28 -3.33 7.69
C LEU A 277 -27.03 -4.47 6.96
N LEU A 278 -28.30 -4.23 6.65
CA LEU A 278 -29.16 -5.21 5.99
C LEU A 278 -29.00 -5.14 4.47
N LEU A 279 -28.51 -6.22 3.88
CA LEU A 279 -28.35 -6.36 2.43
C LEU A 279 -29.62 -6.95 1.80
N ASP A 280 -29.99 -6.43 0.64
CA ASP A 280 -31.13 -6.96 -0.14
C ASP A 280 -30.69 -8.15 -1.02
N VAL A 281 -30.08 -9.15 -0.38
CA VAL A 281 -29.57 -10.38 -1.00
C VAL A 281 -29.90 -11.54 -0.06
N PRO A 282 -30.52 -12.64 -0.55
CA PRO A 282 -30.90 -13.78 0.31
C PRO A 282 -29.70 -14.35 1.06
N GLU A 283 -29.89 -14.75 2.33
CA GLU A 283 -28.81 -15.30 3.17
C GLU A 283 -28.08 -16.47 2.50
N GLN A 284 -28.82 -17.41 1.91
CA GLN A 284 -28.24 -18.57 1.25
C GLN A 284 -27.30 -18.17 0.09
N SER A 285 -27.68 -17.15 -0.69
CA SER A 285 -26.85 -16.64 -1.80
C SER A 285 -25.56 -16.01 -1.28
N LEU A 286 -25.64 -15.24 -0.18
CA LEU A 286 -24.46 -14.66 0.47
C LEU A 286 -23.52 -15.76 0.97
N GLU A 287 -24.07 -16.77 1.65
CA GLU A 287 -23.30 -17.87 2.23
C GLU A 287 -22.63 -18.74 1.15
N ASP A 288 -23.28 -18.98 0.02
CA ASP A 288 -22.71 -19.71 -1.11
C ASP A 288 -21.60 -18.91 -1.81
N LEU A 289 -21.78 -17.59 -1.93
CA LEU A 289 -20.75 -16.68 -2.44
C LEU A 289 -19.52 -16.66 -1.52
N TRP A 290 -19.75 -16.49 -0.21
CA TRP A 290 -18.72 -16.32 0.80
C TRP A 290 -17.93 -17.60 1.11
N ALA A 291 -18.50 -18.79 0.87
CA ALA A 291 -17.85 -20.07 1.16
C ALA A 291 -16.51 -20.31 0.43
N ASN A 292 -16.20 -19.51 -0.60
CA ASN A 292 -14.98 -19.63 -1.39
C ASN A 292 -13.97 -18.50 -1.16
N VAL A 293 -14.29 -17.56 -0.27
CA VAL A 293 -13.39 -16.47 0.12
C VAL A 293 -12.28 -17.04 0.99
N ASP A 294 -11.03 -16.81 0.61
CA ASP A 294 -9.84 -17.28 1.33
C ASP A 294 -9.02 -16.11 1.94
N VAL A 295 -9.25 -14.88 1.49
CA VAL A 295 -8.66 -13.65 2.05
C VAL A 295 -9.75 -12.72 2.54
N LEU A 296 -9.81 -12.51 3.86
CA LEU A 296 -10.82 -11.67 4.51
C LEU A 296 -10.18 -10.56 5.34
N ARG A 297 -10.50 -9.30 4.99
CA ARG A 297 -9.88 -8.12 5.59
C ARG A 297 -10.94 -7.10 5.97
N LEU A 298 -11.29 -7.02 7.25
CA LEU A 298 -12.47 -6.27 7.68
C LEU A 298 -12.13 -5.28 8.79
N LYS A 299 -12.52 -4.03 8.58
CA LYS A 299 -12.57 -3.00 9.60
C LYS A 299 -13.95 -2.33 9.61
N GLY A 300 -14.69 -2.54 10.69
CA GLY A 300 -15.84 -1.72 11.08
C GLY A 300 -17.19 -2.25 10.60
N LEU A 301 -17.17 -3.05 9.55
CA LEU A 301 -18.30 -3.84 9.05
C LEU A 301 -17.89 -5.31 9.03
N TYR A 302 -18.66 -6.17 9.67
CA TYR A 302 -18.35 -7.59 9.79
C TYR A 302 -19.57 -8.44 9.48
N PRO A 303 -19.48 -9.43 8.58
CA PRO A 303 -20.49 -10.47 8.51
C PRO A 303 -20.68 -11.13 9.88
N VAL A 304 -21.89 -11.62 10.15
CA VAL A 304 -22.18 -12.34 11.40
C VAL A 304 -21.17 -13.46 11.63
N TRP A 305 -20.67 -13.60 12.86
CA TRP A 305 -19.58 -14.52 13.19
C TRP A 305 -19.87 -16.00 12.89
N SER A 306 -21.14 -16.36 12.69
CA SER A 306 -21.58 -17.70 12.27
C SER A 306 -21.49 -17.96 10.76
N SER A 307 -21.14 -16.96 9.96
CA SER A 307 -21.12 -17.03 8.50
C SER A 307 -20.00 -17.93 7.98
N LYS A 308 -20.23 -18.60 6.85
CA LYS A 308 -19.23 -19.39 6.11
C LYS A 308 -18.09 -18.55 5.56
N ILE A 309 -18.20 -17.21 5.53
CA ILE A 309 -17.08 -16.35 5.10
C ILE A 309 -15.83 -16.52 5.97
N TYR A 310 -16.00 -17.02 7.19
CA TYR A 310 -14.90 -17.29 8.12
C TYR A 310 -14.30 -18.70 7.99
N HIS A 311 -14.68 -19.45 6.96
CA HIS A 311 -14.25 -20.83 6.73
C HIS A 311 -13.24 -20.89 5.58
N GLY A 312 -12.27 -21.81 5.67
CA GLY A 312 -11.29 -22.02 4.61
C GLY A 312 -10.33 -20.85 4.38
N LEU A 313 -10.19 -19.93 5.34
CA LEU A 313 -9.36 -18.74 5.19
C LEU A 313 -7.87 -19.07 5.24
N VAL A 314 -7.13 -18.39 4.37
CA VAL A 314 -5.66 -18.32 4.35
C VAL A 314 -5.17 -17.01 4.98
N GLU A 315 -5.97 -15.95 4.91
CA GLU A 315 -5.70 -14.67 5.55
C GLU A 315 -6.96 -14.11 6.24
N LEU A 316 -6.81 -13.75 7.51
CA LEU A 316 -7.85 -13.10 8.30
C LEU A 316 -7.28 -11.85 8.97
N ARG A 317 -7.88 -10.69 8.65
CA ARG A 317 -7.60 -9.42 9.34
C ARG A 317 -8.83 -8.84 9.96
N LEU A 318 -8.79 -8.74 11.28
CA LEU A 318 -9.82 -8.15 12.11
C LEU A 318 -9.16 -7.18 13.12
N PRO A 319 -8.53 -6.09 12.65
CA PRO A 319 -7.88 -5.09 13.49
C PRO A 319 -8.80 -4.46 14.54
N LEU A 320 -8.19 -3.81 15.54
CA LEU A 320 -8.91 -3.23 16.68
C LEU A 320 -9.92 -2.17 16.24
N ILE A 321 -11.11 -2.27 16.82
CA ILE A 321 -12.16 -1.25 16.75
C ILE A 321 -12.82 -1.10 18.11
N PRO A 322 -13.02 0.14 18.60
CA PRO A 322 -13.81 0.41 19.80
C PRO A 322 -15.20 -0.25 19.73
N GLY A 323 -15.62 -0.90 20.82
CA GLY A 323 -16.94 -1.53 20.92
C GLY A 323 -17.09 -2.89 20.21
N GLY A 324 -16.09 -3.34 19.46
CA GLY A 324 -16.03 -4.69 18.88
C GLY A 324 -15.87 -5.78 19.93
N SER A 325 -16.78 -6.76 19.97
CA SER A 325 -16.58 -7.97 20.77
C SER A 325 -17.10 -9.24 20.11
N MET A 326 -16.42 -10.34 20.39
CA MET A 326 -16.73 -11.70 19.93
C MET A 326 -16.61 -12.65 21.13
N THR A 327 -17.34 -13.76 21.15
CA THR A 327 -17.19 -14.79 22.18
C THR A 327 -15.99 -15.70 21.89
N GLU A 328 -15.41 -16.30 22.94
CA GLU A 328 -14.31 -17.28 22.80
C GLU A 328 -14.72 -18.45 21.88
N SER A 329 -15.96 -18.95 22.00
CA SER A 329 -16.46 -20.05 21.18
C SER A 329 -16.59 -19.70 19.70
N GLN A 330 -17.01 -18.48 19.38
CA GLN A 330 -17.04 -17.98 18.00
C GLN A 330 -15.63 -17.92 17.42
N PHE A 331 -14.68 -17.33 18.15
CA PHE A 331 -13.29 -17.26 17.69
C PHE A 331 -12.68 -18.64 17.47
N VAL A 332 -12.87 -19.56 18.42
CA VAL A 332 -12.43 -20.96 18.31
C VAL A 332 -13.05 -21.66 17.10
N THR A 333 -14.32 -21.37 16.79
CA THR A 333 -15.01 -21.94 15.63
C THR A 333 -14.39 -21.44 14.33
N ILE A 334 -14.13 -20.13 14.22
CA ILE A 334 -13.48 -19.50 13.06
C ILE A 334 -12.10 -20.12 12.82
N LEU A 335 -11.27 -20.22 13.86
CA LEU A 335 -9.94 -20.81 13.74
C LEU A 335 -9.97 -22.29 13.32
N LYS A 336 -10.92 -23.08 13.84
CA LYS A 336 -11.09 -24.49 13.45
C LYS A 336 -11.60 -24.63 12.01
N ALA A 337 -12.42 -23.70 11.55
CA ALA A 337 -12.94 -23.69 10.18
C ALA A 337 -11.88 -23.26 9.15
N SER A 338 -10.77 -22.67 9.60
CA SER A 338 -9.69 -22.13 8.74
C SER A 338 -8.32 -22.70 9.13
N PRO A 339 -8.07 -24.01 8.97
CA PRO A 339 -6.82 -24.65 9.41
C PRO A 339 -5.59 -24.25 8.57
N GLN A 340 -5.79 -23.73 7.36
CA GLN A 340 -4.72 -23.30 6.43
C GLN A 340 -4.34 -21.82 6.61
N LEU A 341 -4.78 -21.19 7.71
CA LEU A 341 -4.54 -19.78 7.98
C LEU A 341 -3.03 -19.49 8.07
N ARG A 342 -2.53 -18.63 7.19
CA ARG A 342 -1.15 -18.18 7.13
C ARG A 342 -0.96 -16.82 7.78
N ILE A 343 -1.96 -15.96 7.71
CA ILE A 343 -1.90 -14.60 8.26
C ILE A 343 -3.10 -14.36 9.16
N LEU A 344 -2.82 -13.97 10.41
CA LEU A 344 -3.82 -13.59 11.39
C LEU A 344 -3.48 -12.23 11.99
N GLU A 345 -4.27 -11.23 11.65
CA GLU A 345 -4.32 -9.95 12.37
C GLU A 345 -5.62 -9.91 13.17
N PHE A 346 -5.52 -9.73 14.48
CA PHE A 346 -6.69 -9.75 15.35
C PHE A 346 -6.62 -8.69 16.44
N GLY A 347 -7.71 -7.93 16.56
CA GLY A 347 -7.88 -6.84 17.50
C GLY A 347 -9.24 -6.79 18.19
N ILE A 348 -10.16 -7.68 17.82
CA ILE A 348 -11.49 -7.71 18.42
C ILE A 348 -11.42 -8.25 19.85
N LYS A 349 -12.16 -7.65 20.78
CA LYS A 349 -12.20 -8.10 22.17
C LYS A 349 -12.87 -9.48 22.27
N ILE A 350 -12.20 -10.44 22.89
CA ILE A 350 -12.74 -11.78 23.15
C ILE A 350 -13.41 -11.79 24.53
N THR A 351 -14.71 -12.05 24.56
CA THR A 351 -15.50 -12.12 25.78
C THR A 351 -15.62 -13.56 26.28
N ALA A 352 -15.28 -13.76 27.55
CA ALA A 352 -15.39 -15.04 28.23
C ALA A 352 -16.82 -15.26 28.75
N ARG A 353 -17.79 -15.54 27.88
CA ARG A 353 -19.11 -16.05 28.30
C ARG A 353 -19.23 -17.52 27.93
N GLY A 354 -19.01 -18.38 28.94
CA GLY A 354 -19.26 -19.82 28.86
C GLY A 354 -18.01 -20.66 28.68
N SER A 355 -17.31 -20.94 29.79
CA SER A 355 -16.35 -22.04 29.87
C SER A 355 -17.06 -23.36 29.57
N THR A 356 -17.13 -23.74 28.30
CA THR A 356 -17.25 -25.15 27.95
C THR A 356 -15.85 -25.75 28.09
N ALA A 357 -15.74 -26.91 28.75
CA ALA A 357 -14.48 -27.58 29.04
C ALA A 357 -13.61 -27.91 27.80
N ALA A 358 -14.11 -27.63 26.58
CA ALA A 358 -13.46 -27.83 25.29
C ALA A 358 -12.32 -26.82 24.97
N SER A 359 -12.20 -25.69 25.69
CA SER A 359 -11.25 -24.61 25.37
C SER A 359 -9.88 -24.69 26.06
N LYS A 360 -9.54 -25.83 26.67
CA LYS A 360 -8.24 -25.95 27.38
C LYS A 360 -7.04 -26.17 26.46
N LYS A 361 -7.25 -26.55 25.20
CA LYS A 361 -6.16 -26.83 24.26
C LYS A 361 -6.06 -25.72 23.21
N PRO A 362 -4.86 -25.16 22.98
CA PRO A 362 -4.61 -24.26 21.86
C PRO A 362 -4.97 -24.93 20.53
N ILE A 363 -5.48 -24.14 19.58
CA ILE A 363 -5.82 -24.59 18.23
C ILE A 363 -4.54 -24.60 17.40
N SER A 364 -4.28 -25.74 16.75
CA SER A 364 -3.12 -25.87 15.87
C SER A 364 -3.35 -25.12 14.56
N LEU A 365 -2.50 -24.13 14.29
CA LEU A 365 -2.44 -23.38 13.03
C LEU A 365 -1.08 -23.67 12.39
N ALA A 366 -0.97 -24.83 11.75
CA ALA A 366 0.31 -25.37 11.25
C ALA A 366 0.96 -24.48 10.18
N ASP A 367 0.14 -23.76 9.42
CA ASP A 367 0.56 -22.90 8.33
C ASP A 367 0.75 -21.43 8.71
N LEU A 368 0.54 -21.07 9.98
CA LEU A 368 0.64 -19.68 10.43
C LEU A 368 2.07 -19.13 10.27
N GLU A 369 2.19 -18.05 9.50
CA GLU A 369 3.44 -17.38 9.13
C GLU A 369 3.48 -15.95 9.67
N VAL A 370 2.32 -15.30 9.86
CA VAL A 370 2.21 -13.92 10.35
C VAL A 370 1.13 -13.82 11.43
N LEU A 371 1.49 -13.31 12.60
CA LEU A 371 0.58 -13.00 13.71
C LEU A 371 0.72 -11.53 14.11
N ILE A 372 -0.35 -10.76 13.99
CA ILE A 372 -0.41 -9.35 14.38
C ILE A 372 -1.44 -9.18 15.49
N THR A 373 -0.98 -8.76 16.66
CA THR A 373 -1.84 -8.46 17.82
C THR A 373 -2.14 -6.96 17.86
N SER A 374 -3.33 -6.60 18.34
CA SER A 374 -3.66 -5.19 18.59
C SER A 374 -3.25 -4.70 20.00
N THR A 375 -3.46 -3.41 20.26
CA THR A 375 -3.35 -2.81 21.60
C THR A 375 -4.43 -3.38 22.52
N TRP A 376 -4.05 -4.32 23.38
CA TRP A 376 -4.92 -4.95 24.36
C TRP A 376 -4.31 -4.83 25.74
N ASP A 377 -5.15 -4.84 26.77
CA ASP A 377 -4.65 -5.10 28.12
C ASP A 377 -4.03 -6.50 28.21
N ARG A 378 -3.17 -6.68 29.22
CA ARG A 378 -2.44 -7.93 29.42
C ARG A 378 -3.35 -9.17 29.57
N PRO A 379 -4.47 -9.13 30.32
CA PRO A 379 -5.40 -10.26 30.38
C PRO A 379 -5.96 -10.66 29.01
N GLN A 380 -6.32 -9.68 28.17
CA GLN A 380 -6.87 -9.91 26.84
C GLN A 380 -5.84 -10.50 25.88
N LEU A 381 -4.61 -9.98 25.88
CA LEU A 381 -3.50 -10.53 25.09
C LEU A 381 -3.19 -11.98 25.49
N THR A 382 -3.09 -12.24 26.81
CA THR A 382 -2.87 -13.58 27.36
C THR A 382 -3.98 -14.53 26.94
N HIS A 383 -5.23 -14.08 27.06
CA HIS A 383 -6.40 -14.85 26.68
C HIS A 383 -6.44 -15.17 25.19
N PHE A 384 -5.95 -14.29 24.33
CA PHE A 384 -5.83 -14.55 22.90
C PHE A 384 -4.71 -15.55 22.59
N LEU A 385 -3.49 -15.30 23.08
CA LEU A 385 -2.32 -16.12 22.76
C LEU A 385 -2.42 -17.57 23.29
N LYS A 386 -3.11 -17.80 24.40
CA LYS A 386 -3.37 -19.17 24.91
C LYS A 386 -4.21 -20.02 23.94
N LEU A 387 -5.00 -19.40 23.07
CA LEU A 387 -5.91 -20.12 22.14
C LEU A 387 -5.20 -20.60 20.88
N ILE A 388 -3.97 -20.14 20.62
CA ILE A 388 -3.26 -20.37 19.36
C ILE A 388 -1.99 -21.20 19.60
N ALA A 389 -1.81 -22.24 18.78
CA ALA A 389 -0.57 -23.00 18.67
C ALA A 389 -0.08 -22.97 17.22
N PRO A 390 0.87 -22.08 16.88
CA PRO A 390 1.48 -22.04 15.57
C PRO A 390 2.25 -23.33 15.24
N GLY A 391 2.42 -23.61 13.95
CA GLY A 391 3.22 -24.72 13.46
C GLY A 391 4.74 -24.49 13.54
N PRO A 392 5.53 -25.40 12.94
CA PRO A 392 6.99 -25.29 12.93
C PRO A 392 7.54 -24.24 11.95
N LYS A 393 6.68 -23.68 11.09
CA LYS A 393 7.08 -22.67 10.09
C LYS A 393 7.67 -21.42 10.77
N PRO A 394 8.60 -20.70 10.10
CA PRO A 394 9.07 -19.41 10.58
C PRO A 394 7.91 -18.44 10.79
N LEU A 395 7.79 -17.90 12.00
CA LEU A 395 6.71 -17.02 12.39
C LEU A 395 7.20 -15.57 12.51
N CYS A 396 6.47 -14.66 11.88
CA CYS A 396 6.57 -13.21 12.10
C CYS A 396 5.51 -12.78 13.11
N VAL A 397 5.92 -12.19 14.23
CA VAL A 397 5.02 -11.77 15.30
C VAL A 397 5.10 -10.26 15.50
N SER A 398 3.96 -9.57 15.50
CA SER A 398 3.86 -8.16 15.92
C SER A 398 3.14 -8.08 17.26
N VAL A 399 3.84 -7.62 18.29
CA VAL A 399 3.31 -7.42 19.65
C VAL A 399 3.29 -5.95 19.97
N VAL A 400 2.13 -5.47 20.39
CA VAL A 400 2.00 -4.13 20.97
C VAL A 400 2.08 -4.24 22.49
N ASN A 401 2.86 -3.37 23.11
CA ASN A 401 2.97 -3.29 24.56
C ASN A 401 1.55 -3.08 25.17
N PRO A 402 1.11 -3.95 26.10
CA PRO A 402 -0.21 -3.85 26.70
C PRO A 402 -0.37 -2.67 27.65
N ASP A 403 0.73 -2.07 28.12
CA ASP A 403 0.73 -0.99 29.11
C ASP A 403 0.69 0.41 28.47
N VAL A 404 0.55 0.47 27.14
CA VAL A 404 0.50 1.72 26.35
C VAL A 404 -0.70 2.57 26.74
N GLY A 405 -0.43 3.73 27.34
CA GLY A 405 -1.42 4.74 27.72
C GLY A 405 -1.78 4.80 29.20
N ASP A 406 -1.27 3.89 30.04
CA ASP A 406 -1.42 3.99 31.50
C ASP A 406 -0.27 4.80 32.13
N TYR A 407 -0.16 6.08 31.75
CA TYR A 407 0.78 7.02 32.38
C TYR A 407 0.44 7.34 33.84
N SER A 408 -0.63 6.74 34.39
CA SER A 408 -1.15 7.04 35.71
C SER A 408 -0.56 6.13 36.81
N GLN A 409 0.03 4.99 36.46
CA GLN A 409 0.64 4.08 37.42
C GLN A 409 2.14 4.35 37.58
N LYS A 410 2.53 4.77 38.79
CA LYS A 410 3.91 4.97 39.25
C LYS A 410 4.58 3.68 39.76
N ASP A 411 3.96 2.53 39.53
CA ASP A 411 4.53 1.26 39.98
C ASP A 411 5.64 0.80 39.02
N PRO A 412 6.68 0.13 39.53
CA PRO A 412 7.81 -0.32 38.71
C PRO A 412 7.32 -1.19 37.55
N PRO A 413 8.05 -1.21 36.41
CA PRO A 413 7.64 -1.96 35.22
C PRO A 413 7.42 -3.42 35.61
N SER A 414 6.16 -3.83 35.65
CA SER A 414 5.79 -5.22 35.84
C SER A 414 6.24 -5.99 34.60
N LEU A 415 6.76 -7.21 34.76
CA LEU A 415 7.21 -8.07 33.65
C LEU A 415 6.21 -8.01 32.50
N LEU A 416 6.67 -7.71 31.28
CA LEU A 416 5.82 -7.48 30.10
C LEU A 416 4.94 -8.71 29.80
N PHE A 417 5.47 -9.90 30.11
CA PHE A 417 4.86 -11.17 29.79
C PHE A 417 4.62 -12.05 31.02
N ASP A 418 3.40 -12.52 31.14
CA ASP A 418 3.05 -13.55 32.13
C ASP A 418 3.48 -14.95 31.69
N GLY A 419 3.27 -15.95 32.56
CA GLY A 419 3.66 -17.32 32.30
C GLY A 419 2.98 -17.96 31.08
N GLU A 420 1.78 -17.53 30.70
CA GLU A 420 1.06 -18.08 29.54
C GLU A 420 1.58 -17.50 28.23
N ILE A 421 1.93 -16.21 28.21
CA ILE A 421 2.60 -15.59 27.06
C ILE A 421 3.98 -16.22 26.87
N LYS A 422 4.74 -16.47 27.95
CA LYS A 422 6.02 -17.19 27.88
C LYS A 422 5.86 -18.60 27.30
N LYS A 423 4.80 -19.33 27.68
CA LYS A 423 4.46 -20.63 27.07
C LYS A 423 4.11 -20.52 25.59
N PHE A 424 3.52 -19.40 25.14
CA PHE A 424 3.27 -19.15 23.72
C PHE A 424 4.58 -19.04 22.95
N PHE A 425 5.49 -18.17 23.36
CA PHE A 425 6.76 -18.03 22.65
C PHE A 425 7.61 -19.29 22.69
N ALA A 426 7.62 -20.02 23.82
CA ALA A 426 8.38 -21.27 23.94
C ALA A 426 7.98 -22.37 22.94
N ARG A 427 6.75 -22.34 22.39
CA ARG A 427 6.27 -23.29 21.38
C ARG A 427 6.33 -22.75 19.95
N CYS A 428 6.67 -21.49 19.75
CA CYS A 428 6.68 -20.84 18.43
C CYS A 428 8.09 -20.82 17.82
N ASN A 429 8.18 -20.92 16.50
CA ASN A 429 9.42 -20.70 15.76
C ASN A 429 9.51 -19.24 15.28
N VAL A 430 9.58 -18.29 16.21
CA VAL A 430 9.65 -16.86 15.88
C VAL A 430 11.02 -16.52 15.31
N THR A 431 11.04 -16.06 14.06
CA THR A 431 12.26 -15.63 13.37
C THR A 431 12.28 -14.13 13.08
N ARG A 432 11.09 -13.50 13.07
CA ARG A 432 10.90 -12.07 12.88
C ARG A 432 9.96 -11.54 13.96
N ILE A 433 10.32 -10.44 14.60
CA ILE A 433 9.47 -9.80 15.61
C ILE A 433 9.39 -8.29 15.39
N ARG A 434 8.18 -7.75 15.46
CA ARG A 434 7.92 -6.33 15.56
C ARG A 434 7.43 -6.03 16.97
N ALA A 435 8.14 -5.16 17.67
CA ALA A 435 7.76 -4.66 18.97
C ALA A 435 7.27 -3.22 18.83
N VAL A 436 6.03 -2.98 19.26
CA VAL A 436 5.36 -1.68 19.12
C VAL A 436 5.16 -1.07 20.50
N ALA A 437 5.53 0.21 20.63
CA ALA A 437 5.36 1.02 21.83
C ALA A 437 6.01 0.41 23.09
N VAL A 438 7.21 -0.15 22.93
CA VAL A 438 8.04 -0.60 24.05
C VAL A 438 8.64 0.63 24.76
N ASP A 439 8.67 0.62 26.09
CA ASP A 439 9.04 1.82 26.87
C ASP A 439 10.54 1.94 27.15
N ASP A 440 11.28 0.83 27.18
CA ASP A 440 12.71 0.86 27.51
C ASP A 440 13.49 -0.35 26.96
N TYR A 441 14.78 -0.40 27.23
CA TYR A 441 15.66 -1.51 26.84
C TYR A 441 15.39 -2.81 27.63
N VAL A 442 14.95 -2.71 28.89
CA VAL A 442 14.70 -3.89 29.75
C VAL A 442 13.55 -4.71 29.19
N GLN A 443 12.48 -4.02 28.78
CA GLN A 443 11.33 -4.59 28.10
C GLN A 443 11.73 -5.26 26.78
N LEU A 444 12.56 -4.59 25.96
CA LEU A 444 13.07 -5.17 24.72
C LEU A 444 13.91 -6.43 24.98
N ALA A 445 14.78 -6.42 26.00
CA ALA A 445 15.58 -7.58 26.37
C ALA A 445 14.69 -8.74 26.83
N GLU A 446 13.62 -8.49 27.60
CA GLU A 446 12.66 -9.53 28.00
C GLU A 446 11.98 -10.16 26.78
N ILE A 447 11.61 -9.37 25.76
CA ILE A 447 11.07 -9.90 24.50
C ILE A 447 12.08 -10.84 23.84
N LEU A 448 13.32 -10.38 23.66
CA LEU A 448 14.36 -11.12 22.94
C LEU A 448 14.77 -12.42 23.63
N ASP A 449 14.76 -12.46 24.98
CA ASP A 449 15.00 -13.68 25.76
C ASP A 449 13.93 -14.75 25.49
N LEU A 450 12.71 -14.37 25.08
CA LEU A 450 11.63 -15.31 24.73
C LEU A 450 11.73 -15.85 23.30
N VAL A 451 12.46 -15.18 22.42
CA VAL A 451 12.53 -15.51 20.98
C VAL A 451 13.98 -15.67 20.51
N PRO A 452 14.72 -16.68 21.02
CA PRO A 452 16.16 -16.82 20.78
C PRO A 452 16.55 -17.10 19.31
N ARG A 453 15.57 -17.35 18.43
CA ARG A 453 15.78 -17.60 16.99
C ARG A 453 15.50 -16.38 16.11
N VAL A 454 15.18 -15.24 16.70
CA VAL A 454 14.96 -14.00 15.96
C VAL A 454 16.25 -13.55 15.30
N HIS A 455 16.15 -13.25 14.01
CA HIS A 455 17.21 -12.59 13.25
C HIS A 455 16.75 -11.24 12.68
N THR A 456 15.44 -10.96 12.66
CA THR A 456 14.89 -9.68 12.20
C THR A 456 14.05 -9.04 13.29
N LEU A 457 14.44 -7.84 13.71
CA LEU A 457 13.77 -7.06 14.74
C LEU A 457 13.24 -5.75 14.14
N GLY A 458 11.98 -5.43 14.38
CA GLY A 458 11.37 -4.15 14.05
C GLY A 458 10.91 -3.44 15.31
N LEU A 459 11.24 -2.16 15.43
CA LEU A 459 10.82 -1.30 16.54
C LEU A 459 9.90 -0.21 15.99
N THR A 460 8.75 0.03 16.61
CA THR A 460 7.80 1.11 16.28
C THR A 460 7.42 1.82 17.56
N ASP A 461 7.28 3.15 17.51
CA ASP A 461 6.92 3.97 18.68
C ASP A 461 7.78 3.67 19.92
N TRP A 462 9.05 3.29 19.72
CA TRP A 462 9.95 2.92 20.80
C TRP A 462 10.58 4.17 21.44
N PHE A 463 10.55 4.25 22.77
CA PHE A 463 11.15 5.34 23.54
C PHE A 463 12.39 4.83 24.28
N GLY A 464 13.55 4.92 23.65
CA GLY A 464 14.82 4.49 24.23
C GLY A 464 15.42 5.54 25.19
N GLU A 465 14.75 5.87 26.29
CA GLU A 465 15.32 6.66 27.39
C GLU A 465 15.92 5.71 28.44
N GLY A 466 17.20 5.89 28.80
CA GLY A 466 17.80 5.04 29.81
C GLY A 466 19.20 5.45 30.24
N SER A 467 19.43 5.48 31.56
CA SER A 467 20.79 5.56 32.11
C SER A 467 21.54 4.26 31.79
N LYS A 468 22.87 4.35 31.62
CA LYS A 468 23.75 3.20 31.33
C LYS A 468 23.63 2.03 32.32
N GLU A 469 23.02 2.26 33.49
CA GLU A 469 22.91 1.30 34.59
C GLU A 469 21.89 0.17 34.34
N GLY A 470 20.96 0.34 33.37
CA GLY A 470 19.95 -0.66 33.00
C GLY A 470 20.33 -1.58 31.82
N LEU A 471 21.43 -1.30 31.13
CA LEU A 471 21.87 -2.02 29.94
C LEU A 471 22.51 -3.37 30.31
N ARG A 472 21.70 -4.42 30.39
CA ARG A 472 22.16 -5.79 30.63
C ARG A 472 22.32 -6.55 29.31
N ALA A 473 23.36 -7.36 29.19
CA ALA A 473 23.45 -8.30 28.08
C ALA A 473 22.29 -9.32 28.14
N PRO A 474 21.75 -9.76 27.00
CA PRO A 474 20.72 -10.79 26.94
C PRO A 474 21.22 -12.08 27.59
N VAL A 475 20.30 -12.89 28.10
CA VAL A 475 20.64 -14.17 28.76
C VAL A 475 21.25 -15.15 27.76
N THR A 476 20.82 -15.07 26.50
CA THR A 476 21.34 -15.85 25.39
C THR A 476 22.04 -14.97 24.37
N PRO A 477 23.30 -15.28 23.99
CA PRO A 477 23.96 -14.64 22.85
C PRO A 477 23.12 -14.83 21.59
N MET A 478 22.78 -13.74 20.92
CA MET A 478 22.02 -13.77 19.67
C MET A 478 22.54 -12.71 18.69
N THR A 479 22.30 -12.97 17.41
CA THR A 479 22.70 -12.09 16.31
C THR A 479 21.47 -11.63 15.54
N ILE A 480 21.30 -10.32 15.41
CA ILE A 480 20.22 -9.73 14.62
C ILE A 480 20.78 -9.37 13.24
N SER A 481 20.34 -10.07 12.20
CA SER A 481 20.75 -9.76 10.82
C SER A 481 20.21 -8.40 10.37
N THR A 482 19.01 -8.02 10.81
CA THR A 482 18.39 -6.76 10.40
C THR A 482 17.57 -6.13 11.50
N LEU A 483 17.95 -4.90 11.87
CA LEU A 483 17.21 -4.02 12.76
C LEU A 483 16.47 -2.98 11.91
N TYR A 484 15.15 -2.99 12.01
CA TYR A 484 14.29 -1.97 11.43
C TYR A 484 13.87 -0.98 12.51
N LEU A 485 14.23 0.27 12.32
CA LEU A 485 13.63 1.38 13.04
C LEU A 485 12.47 1.87 12.18
N LEU A 486 11.25 1.74 12.71
CA LEU A 486 10.02 2.14 12.05
C LEU A 486 9.49 3.42 12.70
N ASN A 487 8.32 3.85 12.25
CA ASN A 487 7.75 5.14 12.63
C ASN A 487 7.68 5.36 14.16
N GLY A 488 7.84 6.62 14.57
CA GLY A 488 7.66 7.05 15.96
C GLY A 488 8.77 6.66 16.95
N CYS A 489 9.87 6.05 16.49
CA CYS A 489 10.99 5.75 17.37
C CYS A 489 11.74 7.03 17.81
N ARG A 490 11.98 7.15 19.12
CA ARG A 490 12.83 8.17 19.75
C ARG A 490 13.79 7.49 20.70
N MET A 491 15.09 7.68 20.53
CA MET A 491 16.09 6.99 21.38
C MET A 491 17.37 7.78 21.47
N GLU A 492 18.09 7.60 22.59
CA GLU A 492 19.46 8.08 22.70
C GLU A 492 20.42 7.21 21.86
N TRP A 493 21.39 7.85 21.21
CA TRP A 493 22.47 7.16 20.49
C TRP A 493 23.19 6.10 21.33
N VAL A 494 23.38 6.34 22.63
CA VAL A 494 24.05 5.40 23.53
C VAL A 494 23.31 4.07 23.60
N VAL A 495 21.98 4.10 23.61
CA VAL A 495 21.14 2.89 23.67
C VAL A 495 21.17 2.17 22.32
N LEU A 496 21.01 2.89 21.20
CA LEU A 496 21.09 2.29 19.87
C LEU A 496 22.45 1.62 19.61
N LYS A 497 23.54 2.31 19.97
CA LYS A 497 24.90 1.77 19.88
C LYS A 497 25.05 0.52 20.73
N HIS A 498 24.50 0.51 21.94
CA HIS A 498 24.50 -0.67 22.79
C HIS A 498 23.76 -1.84 22.13
N ILE A 499 22.56 -1.62 21.58
CA ILE A 499 21.80 -2.65 20.85
C ILE A 499 22.64 -3.22 19.68
N ILE A 500 23.21 -2.35 18.85
CA ILE A 500 24.03 -2.76 17.70
C ILE A 500 25.20 -3.65 18.13
N GLN A 501 25.90 -3.25 19.20
CA GLN A 501 27.07 -3.98 19.70
C GLN A 501 26.70 -5.28 20.42
N THR A 502 25.66 -5.25 21.25
CA THR A 502 25.21 -6.38 22.06
C THR A 502 24.61 -7.49 21.21
N PHE A 503 23.87 -7.14 20.15
CA PHE A 503 23.19 -8.10 19.27
C PHE A 503 23.86 -8.28 17.90
N HIS A 504 25.08 -7.75 17.74
CA HIS A 504 25.87 -7.85 16.51
C HIS A 504 25.05 -7.53 15.23
N VAL A 505 24.40 -6.37 15.22
CA VAL A 505 23.47 -5.99 14.15
C VAL A 505 24.22 -5.84 12.81
N GLU A 506 23.84 -6.61 11.79
CA GLU A 506 24.51 -6.57 10.47
C GLU A 506 24.01 -5.42 9.60
N ALA A 507 22.68 -5.23 9.56
CA ALA A 507 22.00 -4.21 8.79
C ALA A 507 21.02 -3.40 9.66
N ILE A 508 21.05 -2.07 9.50
CA ILE A 508 20.06 -1.17 10.08
C ILE A 508 19.31 -0.45 8.97
N ILE A 509 17.99 -0.49 9.03
CA ILE A 509 17.09 0.15 8.07
C ILE A 509 16.18 1.09 8.83
N ILE A 510 16.24 2.37 8.47
CA ILE A 510 15.51 3.47 9.09
C ILE A 510 14.39 3.86 8.13
N TRP A 511 13.14 3.75 8.55
CA TRP A 511 11.97 3.91 7.68
C TRP A 511 11.08 5.07 8.09
N GLY A 512 10.97 6.09 7.23
CA GLY A 512 10.21 7.31 7.51
C GLY A 512 10.99 8.35 8.31
N ASP A 513 10.26 9.30 8.91
CA ASP A 513 10.84 10.38 9.71
C ASP A 513 11.17 9.87 11.10
N HIS A 514 12.43 10.05 11.51
CA HIS A 514 12.92 9.64 12.82
C HIS A 514 13.56 10.82 13.55
N ALA A 515 13.18 11.01 14.80
CA ALA A 515 13.89 11.89 15.71
C ALA A 515 14.87 11.03 16.52
N ILE A 516 16.08 10.86 15.98
CA ILE A 516 17.17 10.25 16.76
C ILE A 516 17.90 11.39 17.45
N GLU A 517 17.82 11.39 18.78
CA GLU A 517 18.32 12.47 19.62
C GLU A 517 19.69 12.07 20.21
N SER A 518 20.66 12.99 20.17
CA SER A 518 21.89 12.88 20.95
C SER A 518 21.80 13.87 22.11
N GLY A 519 21.22 13.42 23.23
CA GLY A 519 20.85 14.34 24.32
C GLY A 519 19.59 15.11 23.94
N LYS A 520 19.59 16.45 24.02
CA LYS A 520 18.41 17.30 23.74
C LYS A 520 18.36 17.89 22.33
N MET A 521 19.23 17.45 21.41
CA MET A 521 19.31 18.01 20.06
C MET A 521 19.16 16.93 18.98
N PRO A 522 18.37 17.21 17.92
CA PRO A 522 18.25 16.32 16.78
C PRO A 522 19.60 16.22 16.07
N ILE A 523 20.01 15.00 15.70
CA ILE A 523 21.24 14.77 14.95
C ILE A 523 20.96 14.97 13.46
N GLU A 524 21.77 15.76 12.76
CA GLU A 524 21.72 15.84 11.30
C GLU A 524 21.98 14.46 10.66
N LYS A 525 21.26 14.15 9.58
CA LYS A 525 21.25 12.84 8.92
C LYS A 525 22.64 12.35 8.52
N GLU A 526 23.45 13.20 7.90
CA GLU A 526 24.76 12.83 7.36
C GLU A 526 25.81 12.49 8.44
N PRO A 527 26.00 13.30 9.52
CA PRO A 527 26.82 12.89 10.66
C PRO A 527 26.37 11.58 11.30
N PHE A 528 25.06 11.40 11.44
CA PHE A 528 24.48 10.20 12.07
C PHE A 528 24.74 8.94 11.24
N GLU A 529 24.50 8.99 9.93
CA GLU A 529 24.76 7.90 9.00
C GLU A 529 26.25 7.50 9.02
N ARG A 530 27.16 8.48 8.99
CA ARG A 530 28.61 8.20 9.06
C ARG A 530 29.01 7.49 10.35
N GLU A 531 28.37 7.82 11.46
CA GLU A 531 28.64 7.15 12.73
C GLU A 531 28.07 5.73 12.77
N LEU A 532 26.83 5.52 12.28
CA LEU A 532 26.24 4.19 12.15
C LEU A 532 27.08 3.23 11.30
N ARG A 533 27.62 3.72 10.17
CA ARG A 533 28.48 2.93 9.26
C ARG A 533 29.79 2.46 9.90
N LYS A 534 30.20 3.01 11.06
CA LYS A 534 31.33 2.49 11.85
C LYS A 534 30.98 1.24 12.66
N HIS A 535 29.69 1.00 12.88
CA HIS A 535 29.18 -0.06 13.74
C HIS A 535 28.36 -1.10 12.99
N CYS A 536 27.71 -0.74 11.88
CA CYS A 536 26.93 -1.63 11.02
C CYS A 536 27.47 -1.63 9.59
N SER A 537 27.42 -2.78 8.94
CA SER A 537 27.89 -2.94 7.55
C SER A 537 26.93 -2.34 6.52
N ILE A 538 25.62 -2.41 6.81
CA ILE A 538 24.56 -1.90 5.95
C ILE A 538 23.74 -0.88 6.75
N VAL A 539 23.63 0.32 6.21
CA VAL A 539 22.81 1.42 6.73
C VAL A 539 21.98 1.93 5.57
N ASP A 540 20.65 1.86 5.71
CA ASP A 540 19.69 2.26 4.68
C ASP A 540 18.62 3.19 5.26
N PHE A 541 18.24 4.21 4.50
CA PHE A 541 17.21 5.20 4.87
C PHE A 541 16.12 5.18 3.82
N ARG A 542 14.91 4.83 4.23
CA ARG A 542 13.75 4.67 3.36
C ARG A 542 12.71 5.73 3.66
N SER A 543 12.05 6.23 2.61
CA SER A 543 10.93 7.15 2.79
C SER A 543 9.67 6.40 3.24
N PHE A 544 8.68 7.17 3.71
CA PHE A 544 7.34 6.64 4.01
C PHE A 544 6.62 6.05 2.78
N ASP A 545 7.04 6.43 1.57
CA ASP A 545 6.43 5.94 0.33
C ASP A 545 6.92 4.54 -0.06
N GLU A 546 7.97 4.04 0.60
CA GLU A 546 8.44 2.68 0.40
C GLU A 546 7.64 1.67 1.25
N PRO A 547 7.35 0.46 0.73
CA PRO A 547 6.62 -0.55 1.48
C PRO A 547 7.32 -0.87 2.80
N ASN A 548 6.61 -0.80 3.94
CA ASN A 548 7.28 -1.13 5.19
C ASN A 548 7.60 -2.64 5.24
N PRO A 549 8.79 -2.99 5.77
CA PRO A 549 9.35 -4.33 5.73
C PRO A 549 8.57 -5.36 6.58
N PHE A 550 7.76 -4.90 7.54
CA PHE A 550 6.76 -5.67 8.27
C PHE A 550 5.34 -5.49 7.70
N GLU A 551 5.16 -4.52 6.78
CA GLU A 551 3.93 -4.14 6.08
C GLU A 551 3.68 -4.93 4.78
N GLY A 552 3.90 -6.25 4.79
CA GLY A 552 3.12 -7.07 3.85
C GLY A 552 1.61 -6.85 4.01
N HIS A 553 1.19 -6.26 5.14
CA HIS A 553 0.05 -6.68 5.92
C HIS A 553 -0.30 -5.69 7.06
N GLU A 554 -0.14 -4.37 6.94
CA GLU A 554 -0.90 -3.47 7.82
C GLU A 554 -1.92 -2.73 6.97
N TRP A 555 -3.18 -3.01 7.25
CA TRP A 555 -4.32 -2.39 6.57
C TRP A 555 -4.59 -1.00 7.16
N TYR A 556 -3.59 -0.09 7.27
CA TYR A 556 -3.80 1.27 7.84
C TYR A 556 -2.95 2.41 7.31
#